data_AF-A0A497EWM4-F1
#
_entry.id   AF-A0A497EWM4-F1
#
_cell.length_a   1.000
_cell.length_b   1.000
_cell.length_c   1.000
_cell.angle_alpha   90.00
_cell.angle_beta   90.00
_cell.angle_gamma   90.00
#
_symmetry.space_group_name_H-M   'P 1'
#
loop_
_entity.id
_entity.type
_entity.pdbx_description
1 polymer ?
#
loop_
_entity_poly.entity_id
_entity_poly.type
_entity_poly.pdbx_seq_one_letter_code
_entity_poly.pdbx_strand_id
1 'polypeptide(L)'
;MKLHRRFSITVEKIRGYDLHLTARAYALPGEYDGLRARIPMFLEEDVVVAEVSQVSDEKLLITCFSRKNVRKDLVEEKVKEVLAFNEDLSKYHEVIKSDPVLKLVASELRGMRMRGASSLWNAVLISICQQNASFKQGWGMYRNLVYNMGLKVFLEHGENLAIAPTPSMVLEQGLDKLKEQKLGYRAHYVLEAAKVF
;
A
#
# COMPACT_ATOMS: atom_id res chain seq x y z
N MET A 1 -5.32 -5.37 -17.04
CA MET A 1 -6.71 -4.90 -16.87
C MET A 1 -6.75 -3.39 -16.88
N LYS A 2 -7.57 -2.77 -17.73
CA LYS A 2 -7.69 -1.30 -17.81
C LYS A 2 -8.70 -0.79 -16.77
N LEU A 3 -8.34 0.28 -16.06
CA LEU A 3 -9.17 0.97 -15.07
C LEU A 3 -9.47 2.39 -15.55
N HIS A 4 -10.68 2.87 -15.28
CA HIS A 4 -11.15 4.20 -15.68
C HIS A 4 -11.40 5.07 -14.46
N ARG A 5 -11.19 6.38 -14.60
CA ARG A 5 -11.51 7.32 -13.52
C ARG A 5 -13.01 7.28 -13.26
N ARG A 6 -13.38 7.11 -11.98
CA ARG A 6 -14.77 7.14 -11.52
C ARG A 6 -15.13 8.47 -10.92
N PHE A 7 -14.27 8.97 -10.05
CA PHE A 7 -14.46 10.25 -9.38
C PHE A 7 -13.13 10.75 -8.81
N SER A 8 -13.15 12.01 -8.42
CA SER A 8 -12.14 12.60 -7.54
C SER A 8 -12.84 13.27 -6.36
N ILE A 9 -12.23 13.21 -5.19
CA ILE A 9 -12.68 13.87 -3.97
C ILE A 9 -11.49 14.58 -3.31
N THR A 10 -11.75 15.74 -2.73
CA THR A 10 -10.76 16.46 -1.91
C THR A 10 -11.09 16.19 -0.45
N VAL A 11 -10.09 15.77 0.32
CA VAL A 11 -10.22 15.46 1.74
C VAL A 11 -9.25 16.30 2.55
N GLU A 12 -9.60 16.56 3.80
CA GLU A 12 -8.72 17.22 4.74
C GLU A 12 -7.73 16.23 5.35
N LYS A 13 -6.50 16.70 5.54
CA LYS A 13 -5.46 15.99 6.30
C LYS A 13 -5.09 16.80 7.53
N ILE A 14 -4.65 16.11 8.58
CA ILE A 14 -4.22 16.77 9.79
C ILE A 14 -2.99 17.64 9.55
N ARG A 15 -2.94 18.79 10.23
CA ARG A 15 -1.82 19.72 10.12
C ARG A 15 -0.51 19.02 10.49
N GLY A 16 0.50 19.24 9.66
CA GLY A 16 1.83 18.66 9.83
C GLY A 16 1.97 17.22 9.33
N TYR A 17 0.97 16.65 8.66
CA TYR A 17 1.13 15.41 7.90
C TYR A 17 1.94 15.62 6.61
N ASP A 18 2.88 14.70 6.37
CA ASP A 18 3.73 14.66 5.17
C ASP A 18 3.40 13.44 4.30
N LEU A 19 2.82 13.69 3.12
CA LEU A 19 2.48 12.64 2.16
C LEU A 19 3.72 11.96 1.60
N HIS A 20 4.80 12.70 1.35
CA HIS A 20 6.00 12.16 0.73
C HIS A 20 6.68 11.15 1.65
N LEU A 21 6.90 11.53 2.91
CA LEU A 21 7.52 10.66 3.90
C LEU A 21 6.68 9.39 4.16
N THR A 22 5.35 9.54 4.18
CA THR A 22 4.42 8.43 4.41
C THR A 22 4.33 7.50 3.20
N ALA A 23 4.09 8.05 2.00
CA ALA A 23 3.85 7.28 0.80
C ALA A 23 5.10 6.56 0.28
N ARG A 24 6.29 7.15 0.45
CA ARG A 24 7.55 6.52 0.01
C ARG A 24 7.90 5.28 0.84
N ALA A 25 7.38 5.18 2.06
CA ALA A 25 7.64 4.05 2.93
C ALA A 25 7.09 2.77 2.29
N TYR A 26 7.99 1.83 2.01
CA TYR A 26 7.65 0.52 1.48
C TYR A 26 6.83 0.58 0.18
N ALA A 27 7.02 1.61 -0.66
CA ALA A 27 6.39 1.66 -1.97
C ALA A 27 7.11 0.75 -2.98
N LEU A 28 6.32 0.04 -3.79
CA LEU A 28 6.83 -0.59 -5.01
C LEU A 28 6.93 0.44 -6.15
N PRO A 29 7.74 0.19 -7.21
CA PRO A 29 7.96 1.12 -8.33
C PRO A 29 6.72 1.66 -9.10
N GLY A 30 5.50 1.20 -8.81
CA GLY A 30 4.25 1.77 -9.35
C GLY A 30 3.31 2.38 -8.30
N GLU A 31 3.64 2.27 -7.01
CA GLU A 31 2.81 2.73 -5.90
C GLU A 31 3.14 4.16 -5.45
N TYR A 32 4.32 4.68 -5.80
CA TYR A 32 4.68 6.06 -5.50
C TYR A 32 5.70 6.58 -6.51
N ASP A 33 5.40 7.72 -7.15
CA ASP A 33 6.25 8.34 -8.16
C ASP A 33 7.04 9.57 -7.65
N GLY A 34 7.01 9.81 -6.34
CA GLY A 34 7.59 11.01 -5.73
C GLY A 34 6.59 12.15 -5.52
N LEU A 35 5.41 12.07 -6.14
CA LEU A 35 4.34 13.07 -6.02
C LEU A 35 2.98 12.44 -5.68
N ARG A 36 2.68 11.30 -6.31
CA ARG A 36 1.39 10.62 -6.23
C ARG A 36 1.56 9.23 -5.64
N ALA A 37 0.77 8.94 -4.62
CA ALA A 37 0.64 7.59 -4.06
C ALA A 37 -0.48 6.85 -4.79
N ARG A 38 -0.23 5.62 -5.26
CA ARG A 38 -1.22 4.74 -5.88
C ARG A 38 -1.43 3.55 -4.97
N ILE A 39 -2.63 3.46 -4.41
CA ILE A 39 -2.99 2.46 -3.43
C ILE A 39 -3.93 1.45 -4.11
N PRO A 40 -3.44 0.27 -4.49
CA PRO A 40 -4.29 -0.78 -5.01
C PRO A 40 -5.05 -1.46 -3.86
N MET A 41 -6.35 -1.68 -4.07
CA MET A 41 -7.24 -2.31 -3.11
C MET A 41 -8.33 -3.12 -3.83
N PHE A 42 -8.96 -4.02 -3.10
CA PHE A 42 -10.16 -4.73 -3.53
C PHE A 42 -11.34 -4.22 -2.70
N LEU A 43 -12.31 -3.60 -3.35
CA LEU A 43 -13.51 -3.04 -2.71
C LEU A 43 -14.73 -3.42 -3.54
N GLU A 44 -15.82 -3.81 -2.88
CA GLU A 44 -17.10 -4.14 -3.52
C GLU A 44 -16.93 -5.13 -4.69
N GLU A 45 -16.08 -6.15 -4.50
CA GLU A 45 -15.74 -7.17 -5.50
C GLU A 45 -15.11 -6.64 -6.80
N ASP A 46 -14.61 -5.41 -6.81
CA ASP A 46 -13.81 -4.88 -7.92
C ASP A 46 -12.43 -4.43 -7.46
N VAL A 47 -11.56 -4.33 -8.45
CA VAL A 47 -10.23 -3.76 -8.27
C VAL A 47 -10.34 -2.25 -8.34
N VAL A 48 -9.78 -1.61 -7.32
CA VAL A 48 -9.72 -0.16 -7.20
C VAL A 48 -8.28 0.26 -7.04
N VAL A 49 -7.91 1.34 -7.72
CA VAL A 49 -6.67 2.07 -7.47
C VAL A 49 -7.05 3.48 -7.07
N ALA A 50 -6.69 3.86 -5.84
CA ALA A 50 -6.79 5.25 -5.39
C ALA A 50 -5.45 5.95 -5.64
N GLU A 51 -5.45 6.95 -6.50
CA GLU A 51 -4.31 7.84 -6.69
C GLU A 51 -4.48 9.07 -5.77
N VAL A 52 -3.48 9.35 -4.94
CA VAL A 52 -3.53 10.39 -3.91
C VAL A 52 -2.40 11.38 -4.14
N SER A 53 -2.72 12.67 -4.17
CA SER A 53 -1.74 13.75 -4.30
C SER A 53 -2.06 14.90 -3.37
N GLN A 54 -1.04 15.67 -2.97
CA GLN A 54 -1.24 16.87 -2.17
C GLN A 54 -1.72 18.04 -3.05
N VAL A 55 -2.77 18.75 -2.61
CA VAL A 55 -3.27 19.96 -3.30
C VAL A 55 -3.00 21.23 -2.51
N SER A 56 -2.92 21.13 -1.18
CA SER A 56 -2.46 22.20 -0.29
C SER A 56 -1.89 21.60 1.00
N ASP A 57 -1.40 22.43 1.92
CA ASP A 57 -0.84 21.99 3.20
C ASP A 57 -1.83 21.21 4.08
N GLU A 58 -3.13 21.35 3.85
CA GLU A 58 -4.20 20.74 4.65
C GLU A 58 -5.12 19.83 3.82
N LYS A 59 -4.89 19.70 2.50
CA LYS A 59 -5.79 18.97 1.61
C LYS A 59 -5.08 17.98 0.70
N LEU A 60 -5.70 16.82 0.55
CA LEU A 60 -5.31 15.77 -0.39
C LEU A 60 -6.41 15.60 -1.45
N LEU A 61 -6.02 15.32 -2.69
CA LEU A 61 -6.90 14.88 -3.75
C LEU A 61 -6.80 13.36 -3.87
N ILE A 62 -7.94 12.67 -3.79
CA ILE A 62 -8.05 11.24 -4.04
C ILE A 62 -8.80 11.07 -5.36
N THR A 63 -8.17 10.40 -6.32
CA THR A 63 -8.78 10.02 -7.60
C THR A 63 -8.94 8.51 -7.67
N CYS A 64 -10.18 8.06 -7.83
CA CYS A 64 -10.53 6.64 -7.87
C CYS A 64 -10.55 6.11 -9.29
N PHE A 65 -9.84 5.02 -9.54
CA PHE A 65 -9.87 4.27 -10.79
C PHE A 65 -10.42 2.86 -10.56
N SER A 66 -11.41 2.45 -11.37
CA SER A 66 -12.05 1.13 -11.27
C SER A 66 -12.78 0.77 -12.57
N ARG A 67 -13.23 -0.48 -12.74
CA ARG A 67 -14.08 -0.88 -13.89
C ARG A 67 -15.57 -0.67 -13.61
N LYS A 68 -15.96 -0.79 -12.35
CA LYS A 68 -17.32 -0.55 -11.87
C LYS A 68 -17.38 0.76 -11.10
N ASN A 69 -18.61 1.19 -10.80
CA ASN A 69 -18.81 2.24 -9.82
C ASN A 69 -18.54 1.66 -8.43
N VAL A 70 -17.83 2.44 -7.61
CA VAL A 70 -17.50 2.10 -6.23
C VAL A 70 -17.88 3.29 -5.36
N ARG A 71 -18.33 3.01 -4.14
CA ARG A 71 -18.73 4.04 -3.19
C ARG A 71 -17.56 4.94 -2.77
N LYS A 72 -17.80 6.26 -2.77
CA LYS A 72 -16.76 7.27 -2.47
C LYS A 72 -16.28 7.20 -1.03
N ASP A 73 -17.21 7.01 -0.10
CA ASP A 73 -16.97 6.85 1.34
C ASP A 73 -16.03 5.68 1.64
N LEU A 74 -16.24 4.53 0.99
CA LEU A 74 -15.36 3.37 1.16
C LEU A 74 -13.93 3.61 0.68
N VAL A 75 -13.78 4.27 -0.47
CA VAL A 75 -12.46 4.60 -1.02
C VAL A 75 -11.76 5.60 -0.10
N GLU A 76 -12.47 6.64 0.36
CA GLU A 76 -11.92 7.59 1.32
C GLU A 76 -11.46 6.90 2.60
N GLU A 77 -12.32 6.09 3.21
CA GLU A 77 -12.03 5.38 4.47
C GLU A 77 -10.81 4.47 4.31
N LYS A 78 -10.72 3.72 3.21
CA LYS A 78 -9.58 2.83 2.96
C LYS A 78 -8.28 3.61 2.74
N VAL A 79 -8.32 4.72 2.01
CA VAL A 79 -7.13 5.58 1.83
C VAL A 79 -6.71 6.20 3.16
N LYS A 80 -7.67 6.61 3.99
CA LYS A 80 -7.46 7.14 5.34
C LYS A 80 -6.79 6.10 6.24
N GLU A 81 -7.23 4.85 6.22
CA GLU A 81 -6.60 3.73 6.94
C GLU A 81 -5.16 3.48 6.47
N VAL A 82 -4.92 3.45 5.15
CA VAL A 82 -3.60 3.13 4.59
C VAL A 82 -2.58 4.26 4.79
N LEU A 83 -3.01 5.50 4.64
CA LEU A 83 -2.10 6.66 4.72
C LEU A 83 -2.12 7.37 6.08
N ALA A 84 -3.06 7.03 6.96
CA ALA A 84 -3.21 7.57 8.32
C ALA A 84 -3.17 9.11 8.38
N PHE A 85 -3.64 9.80 7.34
CA PHE A 85 -3.52 11.26 7.21
C PHE A 85 -4.40 12.05 8.20
N ASN A 86 -5.23 11.37 8.98
CA ASN A 86 -6.07 11.92 10.05
C ASN A 86 -5.51 11.64 11.46
N GLU A 87 -4.39 10.92 11.58
CA GLU A 87 -3.80 10.56 12.87
C GLU A 87 -3.02 11.73 13.49
N ASP A 88 -3.38 12.13 14.72
CA ASP A 88 -2.68 13.17 15.47
C ASP A 88 -1.51 12.61 16.28
N LEU A 89 -0.30 12.80 15.75
CA LEU A 89 0.96 12.45 16.43
C LEU A 89 1.61 13.64 17.15
N SER A 90 0.91 14.78 17.32
CA SER A 90 1.47 15.96 17.97
C SER A 90 2.03 15.65 19.36
N LYS A 91 1.23 15.01 20.22
CA LYS A 91 1.64 14.59 21.57
C LYS A 91 2.82 13.63 21.56
N TYR A 92 2.85 12.68 20.62
CA TYR A 92 3.98 11.77 20.45
C TYR A 92 5.27 12.55 20.15
N HIS A 93 5.23 13.46 19.17
CA HIS A 93 6.38 14.28 18.82
C HIS A 93 6.84 15.21 19.95
N GLU A 94 5.91 15.74 20.75
CA GLU A 94 6.24 16.55 21.93
C GLU A 94 7.01 15.76 23.00
N VAL A 95 6.72 14.46 23.15
CA VAL A 95 7.45 13.58 24.07
C VAL A 95 8.84 13.27 23.54
N ILE A 96 8.95 12.87 22.26
CA ILE A 96 10.21 12.38 21.71
C ILE A 96 11.20 13.48 21.30
N LYS A 97 10.77 14.75 21.17
CA LYS A 97 11.66 15.85 20.76
C LYS A 97 12.83 16.11 21.72
N SER A 98 12.64 15.80 23.00
CA SER A 98 13.64 15.98 24.06
C SER A 98 14.44 14.71 24.35
N ASP A 99 14.06 13.59 23.74
CA ASP A 99 14.75 12.32 23.92
C ASP A 99 16.07 12.30 23.14
N PRO A 100 17.22 11.99 23.78
CA PRO A 100 18.53 12.02 23.11
C PRO A 100 18.65 11.09 21.90
N VAL A 101 17.90 9.98 21.89
CA VAL A 101 17.91 8.96 20.83
C VAL A 101 16.83 9.27 19.78
N LEU A 102 15.64 9.65 20.21
CA LEU A 102 14.47 9.79 19.33
C LEU A 102 14.27 11.20 18.75
N LYS A 103 15.00 12.22 19.22
CA LYS A 103 14.89 13.59 18.71
C LYS A 103 15.05 13.69 17.19
N LEU A 104 15.86 12.83 16.58
CA LEU A 104 16.05 12.79 15.12
C LEU A 104 14.77 12.37 14.41
N VAL A 105 13.98 11.45 14.98
CA VAL A 105 12.66 11.07 14.44
C VAL A 105 11.70 12.26 14.53
N ALA A 106 11.77 13.03 15.62
CA ALA A 106 10.94 14.22 15.81
C ALA A 106 11.25 15.36 14.82
N SER A 107 12.48 15.42 14.30
CA SER A 107 12.91 16.44 13.33
C SER A 107 12.86 15.96 11.89
N GLU A 108 13.51 14.83 11.56
CA GLU A 108 13.73 14.38 10.17
C GLU A 108 12.55 13.61 9.60
N LEU A 109 11.79 12.92 10.46
CA LEU A 109 10.60 12.16 10.07
C LEU A 109 9.31 12.83 10.55
N ARG A 110 9.38 14.13 10.86
CA ARG A 110 8.22 14.90 11.30
C ARG A 110 7.14 14.85 10.22
N GLY A 111 5.93 14.44 10.63
CA GLY A 111 4.78 14.35 9.73
C GLY A 111 4.63 13.03 9.00
N MET A 112 5.62 12.14 9.08
CA MET A 112 5.48 10.77 8.63
C MET A 112 4.37 10.05 9.43
N ARG A 113 3.64 9.15 8.76
CA ARG A 113 2.76 8.18 9.39
C ARG A 113 3.16 6.77 9.03
N MET A 114 2.73 5.83 9.86
CA MET A 114 2.86 4.41 9.57
C MET A 114 1.93 4.06 8.41
N ARG A 115 2.51 3.75 7.24
CA ARG A 115 1.71 3.31 6.09
C ARG A 115 1.16 1.91 6.35
N GLY A 116 -0.16 1.77 6.30
CA GLY A 116 -0.87 0.51 6.46
C GLY A 116 -0.79 -0.38 5.22
N ALA A 117 -1.04 -1.68 5.40
CA ALA A 117 -1.30 -2.59 4.28
C ALA A 117 -2.71 -2.35 3.71
N SER A 118 -2.90 -2.55 2.41
CA SER A 118 -4.21 -2.28 1.78
C SER A 118 -5.27 -3.35 2.06
N SER A 119 -4.87 -4.52 2.56
CA SER A 119 -5.75 -5.59 3.02
C SER A 119 -5.06 -6.53 4.01
N LEU A 120 -5.85 -7.31 4.74
CA LEU A 120 -5.31 -8.36 5.63
C LEU A 120 -4.47 -9.38 4.86
N TRP A 121 -4.95 -9.81 3.69
CA TRP A 121 -4.19 -10.72 2.82
C TRP A 121 -2.84 -10.11 2.41
N ASN A 122 -2.83 -8.83 2.07
CA ASN A 122 -1.60 -8.12 1.73
C ASN A 122 -0.61 -8.10 2.91
N ALA A 123 -1.09 -7.82 4.12
CA ALA A 123 -0.29 -7.86 5.33
C ALA A 123 0.29 -9.27 5.60
N VAL A 124 -0.49 -10.33 5.36
CA VAL A 124 -0.03 -11.72 5.51
C VAL A 124 1.10 -12.05 4.52
N LEU A 125 0.94 -11.70 3.24
CA LEU A 125 2.00 -11.91 2.24
C LEU A 125 3.30 -11.19 2.61
N ILE A 126 3.21 -9.92 3.02
CA ILE A 126 4.37 -9.14 3.46
C ILE A 126 5.01 -9.81 4.68
N SER A 127 4.20 -10.19 5.67
CA SER A 127 4.67 -10.80 6.92
C SER A 127 5.39 -12.13 6.67
N ILE A 128 4.81 -13.02 5.87
CA ILE A 128 5.44 -14.31 5.53
C ILE A 128 6.78 -14.09 4.83
N CYS A 129 6.84 -13.19 3.85
CA CYS A 129 8.08 -12.85 3.16
C CYS A 129 9.18 -12.32 4.10
N GLN A 130 8.83 -11.60 5.17
CA GLN A 130 9.81 -10.99 6.08
C GLN A 130 10.33 -11.93 7.19
N GLN A 131 9.67 -13.08 7.42
CA GLN A 131 10.10 -14.03 8.47
C GLN A 131 11.54 -14.48 8.25
N ASN A 132 12.44 -14.32 9.22
CA ASN A 132 13.85 -14.74 9.16
C ASN A 132 14.58 -14.29 7.88
N ALA A 133 14.29 -13.08 7.40
CA ALA A 133 14.91 -12.50 6.21
C ALA A 133 15.33 -11.06 6.50
N SER A 134 16.38 -10.59 5.83
CA SER A 134 16.65 -9.14 5.80
C SER A 134 15.51 -8.41 5.09
N PHE A 135 15.30 -7.13 5.41
CA PHE A 135 14.29 -6.32 4.74
C PHE A 135 14.41 -6.36 3.21
N LYS A 136 15.64 -6.28 2.67
CA LYS A 136 15.91 -6.36 1.23
C LYS A 136 15.47 -7.69 0.61
N GLN A 137 15.74 -8.80 1.30
CA GLN A 137 15.32 -10.13 0.83
C GLN A 137 13.80 -10.28 0.92
N GLY A 138 13.21 -9.94 2.08
CA GLY A 138 11.78 -9.95 2.33
C GLY A 138 10.98 -9.14 1.31
N TRP A 139 11.40 -7.90 1.12
CA TRP A 139 10.76 -6.99 0.17
C TRP A 139 10.98 -7.42 -1.28
N GLY A 140 12.13 -8.02 -1.59
CA GLY A 140 12.40 -8.64 -2.89
C GLY A 140 11.46 -9.80 -3.21
N MET A 141 11.18 -10.68 -2.24
CA MET A 141 10.22 -11.77 -2.39
C MET A 141 8.80 -11.25 -2.61
N TYR A 142 8.35 -10.29 -1.78
CA TYR A 142 7.04 -9.66 -1.94
C TYR A 142 6.90 -8.96 -3.30
N ARG A 143 7.93 -8.22 -3.72
CA ARG A 143 7.98 -7.60 -5.06
C ARG A 143 7.82 -8.66 -6.16
N ASN A 144 8.51 -9.79 -6.08
CA ASN A 144 8.39 -10.85 -7.08
C ASN A 144 6.96 -11.42 -7.14
N LEU A 145 6.32 -11.66 -5.99
CA LEU A 145 4.91 -12.08 -5.95
C LEU A 145 4.01 -11.08 -6.69
N VAL A 146 4.16 -9.79 -6.39
CA VAL A 146 3.34 -8.73 -7.00
C VAL A 146 3.54 -8.67 -8.52
N TYR A 147 4.78 -8.65 -9.01
CA TYR A 147 5.03 -8.45 -10.44
C TYR A 147 4.91 -9.71 -11.31
N ASN A 148 5.18 -10.90 -10.75
CA ASN A 148 5.22 -12.14 -11.53
C ASN A 148 3.96 -13.00 -11.37
N MET A 149 3.22 -12.83 -10.28
CA MET A 149 2.00 -13.59 -10.00
C MET A 149 0.77 -12.69 -9.84
N GLY A 150 0.96 -11.39 -9.63
CA GLY A 150 -0.10 -10.43 -9.37
C GLY A 150 -0.86 -9.94 -10.61
N LEU A 151 -1.89 -9.14 -10.36
CA LEU A 151 -2.75 -8.60 -11.40
C LEU A 151 -2.14 -7.32 -11.99
N LYS A 152 -1.88 -7.31 -13.30
CA LYS A 152 -1.43 -6.12 -14.03
C LYS A 152 -2.58 -5.17 -14.29
N VAL A 153 -2.46 -3.93 -13.85
CA VAL A 153 -3.47 -2.88 -14.04
C VAL A 153 -2.90 -1.66 -14.77
N PHE A 154 -3.73 -1.07 -15.62
CA PHE A 154 -3.40 0.06 -16.49
C PHE A 154 -4.43 1.15 -16.20
N LEU A 155 -3.98 2.29 -15.69
CA LEU A 155 -4.83 3.44 -15.46
C LEU A 155 -5.04 4.17 -16.80
N GLU A 156 -6.22 4.75 -17.00
CA GLU A 156 -6.59 5.35 -18.29
C GLU A 156 -5.65 6.48 -18.77
N HIS A 157 -4.91 7.13 -17.86
CA HIS A 157 -3.92 8.16 -18.16
C HIS A 157 -2.51 7.62 -18.45
N GLY A 158 -2.34 6.30 -18.55
CA GLY A 158 -1.09 5.66 -19.01
C GLY A 158 -0.20 5.07 -17.92
N GLU A 159 -0.53 5.28 -16.64
CA GLU A 159 0.20 4.70 -15.51
C GLU A 159 -0.09 3.21 -15.33
N ASN A 160 0.94 2.44 -15.00
CA ASN A 160 0.84 0.98 -14.88
C ASN A 160 1.37 0.52 -13.53
N LEU A 161 0.64 -0.40 -12.90
CA LEU A 161 1.05 -1.02 -11.66
C LEU A 161 0.62 -2.48 -11.61
N ALA A 162 1.17 -3.21 -10.65
CA ALA A 162 0.78 -4.58 -10.37
C ALA A 162 0.22 -4.65 -8.95
N ILE A 163 -0.83 -5.43 -8.78
CA ILE A 163 -1.50 -5.67 -7.50
C ILE A 163 -1.09 -7.06 -7.03
N ALA A 164 -0.84 -7.22 -5.74
CA ALA A 164 -0.53 -8.52 -5.15
C ALA A 164 -1.56 -9.59 -5.59
N PRO A 165 -1.12 -10.84 -5.85
CA PRO A 165 -2.03 -11.91 -6.24
C PRO A 165 -3.10 -12.12 -5.16
N THR A 166 -4.34 -12.39 -5.57
CA THR A 166 -5.39 -12.82 -4.63
C THR A 166 -5.11 -14.23 -4.11
N PRO A 167 -5.74 -14.68 -3.01
CA PRO A 167 -5.66 -16.06 -2.56
C PRO A 167 -6.00 -17.06 -3.67
N SER A 168 -7.09 -16.83 -4.42
CA SER A 168 -7.47 -17.67 -5.55
C SER A 168 -6.40 -17.73 -6.64
N MET A 169 -5.76 -16.61 -6.98
CA MET A 169 -4.66 -16.58 -7.94
C MET A 169 -3.44 -17.36 -7.46
N VAL A 170 -3.17 -17.37 -6.15
CA VAL A 170 -2.10 -18.17 -5.56
C VAL A 170 -2.43 -19.66 -5.65
N LEU A 171 -3.66 -20.06 -5.32
CA LEU A 171 -4.10 -21.45 -5.40
C LEU A 171 -4.09 -21.98 -6.84
N GLU A 172 -4.55 -21.18 -7.80
CA GLU A 172 -4.58 -21.51 -9.22
C GLU A 172 -3.17 -21.67 -9.81
N GLN A 173 -2.26 -20.73 -9.50
CA GLN A 173 -0.88 -20.77 -10.01
C GLN A 173 -0.01 -21.82 -9.29
N GLY A 174 -0.38 -22.19 -8.06
CA GLY A 174 0.20 -23.32 -7.34
C GLY A 174 1.60 -23.10 -6.76
N LEU A 175 2.08 -24.13 -6.08
CA LEU A 175 3.32 -24.12 -5.31
C LEU A 175 4.57 -23.88 -6.15
N ASP A 176 4.64 -24.48 -7.34
CA ASP A 176 5.83 -24.38 -8.19
C ASP A 176 6.05 -22.93 -8.63
N LYS A 177 4.96 -22.23 -8.97
CA LYS A 177 5.02 -20.81 -9.30
C LYS A 177 5.47 -19.95 -8.12
N LEU A 178 5.06 -20.27 -6.89
CA LEU A 178 5.55 -19.59 -5.68
C LEU A 178 7.05 -19.80 -5.47
N LYS A 179 7.56 -21.03 -5.70
CA LYS A 179 8.99 -21.35 -5.52
C LYS A 179 9.88 -20.54 -6.46
N GLU A 180 9.43 -20.25 -7.68
CA GLU A 180 10.12 -19.37 -8.62
C GLU A 180 10.34 -17.94 -8.08
N GLN A 181 9.53 -17.48 -7.11
CA GLN A 181 9.60 -16.11 -6.58
C GLN A 181 10.64 -15.93 -5.47
N LYS A 182 11.49 -16.94 -5.25
CA LYS A 182 12.59 -16.97 -4.27
C LYS A 182 12.14 -17.01 -2.80
N LEU A 183 10.94 -17.52 -2.53
CA LEU A 183 10.39 -17.65 -1.16
C LEU A 183 11.12 -18.71 -0.32
N GLY A 184 11.73 -19.70 -0.97
CA GLY A 184 12.25 -20.90 -0.30
C GLY A 184 11.12 -21.65 0.41
N TYR A 185 11.33 -22.05 1.66
CA TYR A 185 10.32 -22.75 2.46
C TYR A 185 9.01 -21.97 2.64
N ARG A 186 9.06 -20.63 2.57
CA ARG A 186 7.90 -19.74 2.77
C ARG A 186 6.84 -19.90 1.67
N ALA A 187 7.20 -20.48 0.52
CA ALA A 187 6.25 -20.77 -0.54
C ALA A 187 5.10 -21.67 -0.04
N HIS A 188 5.41 -22.64 0.82
CA HIS A 188 4.38 -23.48 1.44
C HIS A 188 3.46 -22.68 2.36
N TYR A 189 4.01 -21.75 3.15
CA TYR A 189 3.20 -20.93 4.06
C TYR A 189 2.27 -19.99 3.31
N VAL A 190 2.71 -19.41 2.20
CA VAL A 190 1.84 -18.59 1.34
C VAL A 190 0.72 -19.44 0.75
N LEU A 191 1.01 -20.66 0.29
CA LEU A 191 -0.01 -21.56 -0.26
C LEU A 191 -1.02 -22.00 0.80
N GLU A 192 -0.58 -22.38 2.00
CA GLU A 192 -1.49 -22.76 3.07
C GLU A 192 -2.32 -21.58 3.57
N ALA A 193 -1.73 -20.39 3.69
CA ALA A 193 -2.46 -19.18 4.01
C ALA A 193 -3.54 -18.89 2.95
N ALA A 194 -3.25 -19.08 1.67
CA ALA A 194 -4.22 -18.86 0.60
C ALA A 194 -5.45 -19.79 0.68
N LYS A 195 -5.36 -20.96 1.32
CA LYS A 195 -6.49 -21.91 1.47
C LYS A 195 -7.51 -21.48 2.52
N VAL A 196 -7.12 -20.61 3.46
CA VAL A 196 -7.97 -20.20 4.58
C VAL A 196 -8.54 -18.79 4.43
N PHE A 197 -8.13 -18.07 3.37
CA PHE A 197 -8.69 -16.78 2.95
C PHE A 197 -9.73 -16.99 1.85
#